data_AF-A0A7W6BF31-F1
#
_entry.id   AF-A0A7W6BF31-F1
#
_cell.length_a   1.000
_cell.length_b   1.000
_cell.length_c   1.000
_cell.angle_alpha   90.00
_cell.angle_beta   90.00
_cell.angle_gamma   90.00
#
_symmetry.space_group_name_H-M   'P 1'
#
loop_
_entity.id
_entity.type
_entity.pdbx_description
1 polymer ?
#
loop_
_entity_poly.entity_id
_entity_poly.type
_entity_poly.pdbx_seq_one_letter_code
_entity_poly.pdbx_strand_id
1 'polypeptide(L)'
;MNDKLMSALVGGGTGLAVALLVVAFHNRTRLDAGDVMGFLGALCGTGLAVAGAVWIEDRKRKADAAEKAEPVLHALLTLETASRPFFGDPERRRETAEHIDLALHRLDLLLEHYPPQRVNLIALFGELRLGADILTGEHFLEENEKAPMVACPERSNVERKLEYFDRPLKKLIIAYSRIVDPKSDRAVPHLKLPDL
;
A
#
# COMPACT_ATOMS: atom_id res chain seq x y z
N MET A 1 -2.63 -13.59 -9.10
CA MET A 1 -1.39 -14.40 -9.03
C MET A 1 -1.32 -15.48 -10.13
N ASN A 2 -2.46 -15.84 -10.76
CA ASN A 2 -2.51 -16.88 -11.80
C ASN A 2 -1.96 -16.47 -13.18
N ASP A 3 -2.09 -15.20 -13.59
CA ASP A 3 -1.73 -14.80 -14.96
C ASP A 3 -0.22 -14.84 -15.24
N LYS A 4 0.61 -14.45 -14.27
CA LYS A 4 2.08 -14.52 -14.38
C LYS A 4 2.60 -15.97 -14.42
N LEU A 5 1.93 -16.87 -13.70
CA LEU A 5 2.28 -18.29 -13.65
C LEU A 5 1.84 -19.01 -14.92
N MET A 6 0.67 -18.65 -15.45
CA MET A 6 0.18 -19.09 -16.76
C MET A 6 1.07 -18.60 -17.91
N SER A 7 1.49 -17.33 -17.92
CA SER A 7 2.39 -16.83 -18.96
C SER A 7 3.77 -17.48 -18.92
N ALA A 8 4.29 -17.74 -17.72
CA ALA A 8 5.55 -18.46 -17.54
C ALA A 8 5.44 -19.94 -17.97
N LEU A 9 4.31 -20.61 -17.67
CA LEU A 9 4.03 -21.99 -18.11
C LEU A 9 3.87 -22.10 -19.62
N VAL A 10 3.14 -21.16 -20.24
CA VAL A 10 2.94 -21.15 -21.70
C VAL A 10 4.25 -20.84 -22.42
N GLY A 11 5.05 -19.88 -21.93
CA GLY A 11 6.38 -19.59 -22.48
C GLY A 11 7.38 -20.73 -22.29
N GLY A 12 7.42 -21.34 -21.10
CA GLY A 12 8.28 -22.48 -20.82
C GLY A 12 7.90 -23.74 -21.59
N GLY A 13 6.59 -24.03 -21.69
CA GLY A 13 6.07 -25.18 -22.44
C GLY A 13 6.30 -25.07 -23.95
N THR A 14 6.14 -23.88 -24.52
CA THR A 14 6.46 -23.64 -25.94
C THR A 14 7.96 -23.72 -26.22
N GLY A 15 8.81 -23.18 -25.34
CA GLY A 15 10.27 -23.32 -25.45
C GLY A 15 10.74 -24.79 -25.41
N LEU A 16 10.16 -25.59 -24.49
CA LEU A 16 10.44 -27.03 -24.40
C LEU A 16 9.95 -27.79 -25.64
N ALA A 17 8.76 -27.46 -26.15
CA ALA A 17 8.22 -28.09 -27.35
C ALA A 17 9.09 -27.81 -28.59
N VAL A 18 9.60 -26.59 -28.75
CA VAL A 18 10.54 -26.24 -29.82
C VAL A 18 11.87 -26.98 -29.67
N ALA A 19 12.42 -27.04 -28.46
CA ALA A 19 13.65 -27.79 -28.20
C ALA A 19 13.50 -29.29 -28.51
N LEU A 20 12.40 -29.91 -28.11
CA LEU A 20 12.09 -31.31 -28.42
C LEU A 20 11.87 -31.53 -29.92
N LEU A 21 11.23 -30.59 -30.63
CA LEU A 21 11.09 -30.62 -32.08
C LEU A 21 12.43 -30.59 -32.79
N VAL A 22 13.36 -29.73 -32.35
CA VAL A 22 14.72 -29.64 -32.92
C VAL A 22 15.51 -30.93 -32.67
N VAL A 23 15.43 -31.52 -31.47
CA VAL A 23 16.07 -32.81 -31.17
C VAL A 23 15.45 -33.95 -31.99
N ALA A 24 14.12 -33.98 -32.15
CA ALA A 24 13.42 -34.97 -32.96
C ALA A 24 13.76 -34.82 -34.46
N PHE A 25 13.93 -33.60 -34.95
CA PHE A 25 14.36 -33.34 -36.33
C PHE A 25 15.83 -33.74 -36.55
N HIS A 26 16.71 -33.46 -35.59
CA HIS A 26 18.13 -33.83 -35.64
C HIS A 26 18.35 -35.34 -35.82
N ASN A 27 17.57 -36.16 -35.11
CA ASN A 27 17.57 -37.63 -35.29
C ASN A 27 17.20 -38.08 -36.72
N ARG A 28 16.52 -37.23 -37.50
CA ARG A 28 16.07 -37.53 -38.86
C ARG A 28 16.94 -36.93 -39.96
N THR A 29 17.69 -35.87 -39.70
CA THR A 29 18.34 -35.06 -40.75
C THR A 29 19.87 -35.04 -40.74
N ARG A 30 20.57 -35.74 -39.83
CA ARG A 30 22.05 -35.62 -39.67
C ARG A 30 22.50 -34.16 -39.57
N LEU A 31 21.73 -33.32 -38.87
CA LEU A 31 22.19 -31.99 -38.47
C LEU A 31 23.46 -32.13 -37.61
N ASP A 32 24.37 -31.16 -37.64
CA ASP A 32 25.59 -31.24 -36.84
C ASP A 32 25.26 -31.02 -35.36
N ALA A 33 25.90 -31.76 -34.46
CA ALA A 33 25.67 -31.65 -33.01
C ALA A 33 26.03 -30.24 -32.49
N GLY A 34 26.95 -29.57 -33.19
CA GLY A 34 27.33 -28.18 -32.94
C GLY A 34 26.17 -27.19 -33.11
N ASP A 35 25.33 -27.38 -34.13
CA ASP A 35 24.19 -26.48 -34.42
C ASP A 35 23.08 -26.63 -33.38
N VAL A 36 22.82 -27.87 -32.93
CA VAL A 36 21.82 -28.13 -31.89
C VAL A 36 22.28 -27.55 -30.55
N MET A 37 23.55 -27.72 -30.18
CA MET A 37 24.10 -27.12 -28.97
C MET A 37 24.16 -25.58 -29.06
N GLY A 38 24.47 -25.01 -30.22
CA GLY A 38 24.43 -23.58 -30.47
C GLY A 38 23.01 -23.01 -30.34
N PHE A 39 22.01 -23.72 -30.88
CA PHE A 39 20.60 -23.33 -30.78
C PHE A 39 20.08 -23.41 -29.34
N LEU A 40 20.36 -24.51 -28.62
CA LEU A 40 19.98 -24.65 -27.22
C LEU A 40 20.68 -23.60 -26.34
N GLY A 41 21.97 -23.32 -26.62
CA GLY A 41 22.71 -22.25 -25.96
C GLY A 41 22.07 -20.87 -26.19
N ALA A 42 21.65 -20.58 -27.42
CA ALA A 42 20.95 -19.34 -27.77
C ALA A 42 19.58 -19.22 -27.08
N LEU A 43 18.80 -20.31 -27.04
CA LEU A 43 17.51 -20.36 -26.33
C LEU A 43 17.69 -20.14 -24.82
N CYS A 44 18.64 -20.83 -24.20
CA CYS A 44 18.96 -20.66 -22.77
C CYS A 44 19.45 -19.23 -22.48
N GLY A 45 20.36 -18.70 -23.31
CA GLY A 45 20.88 -17.35 -23.15
C GLY A 45 19.79 -16.27 -23.27
N THR A 46 18.93 -16.39 -24.27
CA THR A 46 17.79 -15.47 -24.48
C THR A 46 16.77 -15.59 -23.35
N GLY A 47 16.45 -16.82 -22.93
CA GLY A 47 15.52 -17.07 -21.83
C GLY A 47 16.00 -16.48 -20.50
N LEU A 48 17.28 -16.64 -20.17
CA LEU A 48 17.89 -16.03 -18.98
C LEU A 48 17.92 -14.51 -19.05
N ALA A 49 18.20 -13.93 -20.23
CA ALA A 49 18.18 -12.48 -20.41
C ALA A 49 16.78 -11.90 -20.19
N VAL A 50 15.74 -12.52 -20.75
CA VAL A 50 14.34 -12.11 -20.55
C VAL A 50 13.93 -12.27 -19.09
N ALA A 51 14.25 -13.41 -18.45
CA ALA A 51 13.94 -13.64 -17.05
C ALA A 51 14.64 -12.61 -16.13
N GLY A 52 15.90 -12.29 -16.41
CA GLY A 52 16.66 -11.26 -15.71
C GLY A 52 16.05 -9.87 -15.88
N ALA A 53 15.65 -9.51 -17.10
CA ALA A 53 14.99 -8.23 -17.38
C ALA A 53 13.67 -8.08 -16.63
N VAL A 54 12.81 -9.12 -16.65
CA VAL A 54 11.54 -9.14 -15.91
C VAL A 54 11.78 -9.03 -14.40
N TRP A 55 12.82 -9.70 -13.88
CA TRP A 55 13.15 -9.64 -12.46
C TRP A 55 13.64 -8.25 -12.02
N ILE A 56 14.49 -7.61 -12.83
CA ILE A 56 14.95 -6.23 -12.58
C ILE A 56 13.76 -5.27 -12.64
N GLU A 57 12.89 -5.42 -13.64
CA GLU A 57 11.72 -4.58 -13.79
C GLU A 57 10.74 -4.72 -12.61
N ASP A 58 10.47 -5.95 -12.15
CA ASP A 58 9.62 -6.19 -10.97
C ASP A 58 10.22 -5.56 -9.70
N ARG A 59 11.55 -5.63 -9.53
CA ARG A 59 12.25 -4.95 -8.43
C ARG A 59 12.14 -3.44 -8.53
N LYS A 60 12.37 -2.87 -9.72
CA LYS A 60 12.27 -1.43 -9.95
C LYS A 60 10.86 -0.92 -9.66
N ARG A 61 9.83 -1.60 -10.19
CA ARG A 61 8.42 -1.25 -9.92
C ARG A 61 8.08 -1.26 -8.43
N LYS A 62 8.64 -2.19 -7.66
CA LYS A 62 8.46 -2.24 -6.20
C LYS A 62 9.16 -1.09 -5.49
N ALA A 63 10.39 -0.76 -5.89
CA ALA A 63 11.11 0.39 -5.35
C ALA A 63 10.39 1.70 -5.66
N ASP A 64 9.97 1.91 -6.91
CA ASP A 64 9.22 3.09 -7.33
C ASP A 64 7.87 3.21 -6.57
N ALA A 65 7.22 2.09 -6.26
CA ALA A 65 5.99 2.09 -5.48
C ALA A 65 6.25 2.46 -4.00
N ALA A 66 7.35 1.98 -3.42
CA ALA A 66 7.75 2.31 -2.06
C ALA A 66 8.11 3.80 -1.93
N GLU A 67 8.90 4.33 -2.86
CA GLU A 67 9.31 5.75 -2.91
C GLU A 67 8.09 6.68 -2.97
N LYS A 68 7.06 6.33 -3.77
CA LYS A 68 5.81 7.10 -3.84
C LYS A 68 4.93 6.96 -2.61
N ALA A 69 5.00 5.83 -1.91
CA ALA A 69 4.19 5.55 -0.74
C ALA A 69 4.77 6.17 0.55
N GLU A 70 6.09 6.33 0.63
CA GLU A 70 6.80 6.88 1.78
C GLU A 70 6.32 8.29 2.22
N PRO A 71 6.17 9.30 1.34
CA PRO A 71 5.70 10.61 1.76
C PRO A 71 4.24 10.58 2.27
N VAL A 72 3.39 9.73 1.66
CA VAL A 72 2.00 9.55 2.09
C VAL A 72 1.96 8.87 3.47
N LEU A 73 2.79 7.86 3.69
CA LEU A 73 2.92 7.22 5.00
C LEU A 73 3.37 8.21 6.08
N HIS A 74 4.37 9.03 5.78
CA HIS A 74 4.85 10.05 6.71
C HIS A 74 3.75 11.08 7.06
N ALA A 75 2.95 11.50 6.08
CA ALA A 75 1.82 12.39 6.31
C ALA A 75 0.73 11.74 7.18
N LEU A 76 0.41 10.46 6.94
CA LEU A 76 -0.54 9.71 7.78
C LEU A 76 -0.06 9.55 9.23
N LEU A 77 1.24 9.28 9.45
CA LEU A 77 1.82 9.21 10.79
C LEU A 77 1.83 10.58 11.50
N THR A 78 2.05 11.66 10.74
CA THR A 78 1.94 13.02 11.26
C THR A 78 0.51 13.32 11.69
N LEU A 79 -0.48 12.92 10.87
CA LEU A 79 -1.90 13.05 11.18
C LEU A 79 -2.31 12.24 12.42
N GLU A 80 -1.80 11.01 12.56
CA GLU A 80 -2.02 10.18 13.77
C GLU A 80 -1.44 10.85 15.02
N THR A 81 -0.27 11.47 14.91
CA THR A 81 0.34 12.18 16.05
C THR A 81 -0.48 13.42 16.41
N ALA A 82 -0.98 14.14 15.40
CA ALA A 82 -1.83 15.31 15.59
C ALA A 82 -3.18 14.96 16.22
N SER A 83 -3.75 13.78 15.97
CA SER A 83 -5.08 13.43 16.48
C SER A 83 -5.11 12.88 17.91
N ARG A 84 -3.97 12.46 18.48
CA ARG A 84 -3.91 11.85 19.82
C ARG A 84 -4.23 12.76 21.01
N PRO A 85 -3.85 14.06 21.06
CA PRO A 85 -4.15 14.93 22.20
C PRO A 85 -5.60 15.45 22.24
N PHE A 86 -6.56 14.76 21.62
CA PHE A 86 -7.92 15.28 21.41
C PHE A 86 -8.74 15.53 22.69
N PHE A 87 -8.31 14.98 23.83
CA PHE A 87 -8.90 15.28 25.13
C PHE A 87 -8.01 16.26 25.90
N GLY A 88 -8.60 17.32 26.44
CA GLY A 88 -7.87 18.34 27.19
C GLY A 88 -8.61 19.66 27.30
N ASP A 89 -7.86 20.74 27.46
CA ASP A 89 -8.38 22.12 27.49
C ASP A 89 -9.15 22.46 26.18
N PRO A 90 -10.29 23.17 26.23
CA PRO A 90 -10.97 23.71 25.05
C PRO A 90 -10.03 24.39 24.04
N GLU A 91 -9.07 25.21 24.49
CA GLU A 91 -8.15 25.92 23.58
C GLU A 91 -7.22 24.93 22.85
N ARG A 92 -6.65 23.97 23.57
CA ARG A 92 -5.82 22.91 22.98
C ARG A 92 -6.58 22.03 21.99
N ARG A 93 -7.90 21.86 22.19
CA ARG A 93 -8.74 21.09 21.27
C ARG A 93 -8.95 21.82 19.95
N ARG A 94 -9.15 23.14 19.98
CA ARG A 94 -9.20 23.97 18.76
C ARG A 94 -7.87 23.95 18.02
N GLU A 95 -6.76 24.15 18.73
CA GLU A 95 -5.42 24.03 18.14
C GLU A 95 -5.19 22.64 17.51
N THR A 96 -5.69 21.58 18.16
CA THR A 96 -5.61 20.21 17.64
C THR A 96 -6.43 20.03 16.36
N ALA A 97 -7.66 20.58 16.32
CA ALA A 97 -8.50 20.55 15.12
C ALA A 97 -7.84 21.27 13.95
N GLU A 98 -7.27 22.47 14.18
CA GLU A 98 -6.51 23.21 13.17
C GLU A 98 -5.30 22.42 12.66
N HIS A 99 -4.58 21.73 13.55
CA HIS A 99 -3.47 20.86 13.15
C HIS A 99 -3.91 19.67 12.31
N ILE A 100 -5.07 19.08 12.61
CA ILE A 100 -5.66 18.00 11.81
C ILE A 100 -6.05 18.50 10.42
N ASP A 101 -6.74 19.64 10.32
CA ASP A 101 -7.12 20.24 9.04
C ASP A 101 -5.88 20.55 8.19
N LEU A 102 -4.84 21.12 8.80
CA LEU A 102 -3.57 21.40 8.10
C LEU A 102 -2.87 20.11 7.64
N ALA A 103 -2.88 19.06 8.47
CA ALA A 103 -2.28 17.77 8.12
C ALA A 103 -3.04 17.08 6.99
N LEU A 104 -4.38 17.17 6.98
CA LEU A 104 -5.21 16.65 5.89
C LEU A 104 -5.03 17.42 4.60
N HIS A 105 -4.93 18.75 4.67
CA HIS A 105 -4.64 19.55 3.49
C HIS A 105 -3.29 19.16 2.86
N ARG A 106 -2.26 18.93 3.69
CA ARG A 106 -0.96 18.41 3.20
C ARG A 106 -1.08 17.01 2.60
N LEU A 107 -1.86 16.14 3.22
CA LEU A 107 -2.12 14.80 2.70
C LEU A 107 -2.82 14.87 1.34
N ASP A 108 -3.78 15.77 1.17
CA ASP A 108 -4.50 15.96 -0.08
C ASP A 108 -3.57 16.42 -1.21
N LEU A 109 -2.69 17.39 -0.94
CA LEU A 109 -1.65 17.82 -1.89
C LEU A 109 -0.74 16.64 -2.29
N LEU A 110 -0.38 15.76 -1.36
CA LEU A 110 0.40 14.56 -1.68
C LEU A 110 -0.40 13.57 -2.54
N LEU A 111 -1.69 13.40 -2.30
CA LEU A 111 -2.54 12.49 -3.06
C LEU A 111 -2.82 12.99 -4.49
N GLU A 112 -2.75 14.31 -4.73
CA GLU A 112 -2.78 14.87 -6.10
C GLU A 112 -1.55 14.44 -6.91
N HIS A 113 -0.38 14.39 -6.27
CA HIS A 113 0.88 14.00 -6.91
C HIS A 113 1.08 12.47 -6.93
N TYR A 114 0.56 11.77 -5.92
CA TYR A 114 0.71 10.33 -5.72
C TYR A 114 -0.67 9.68 -5.51
N PRO A 115 -1.51 9.62 -6.56
CA PRO A 115 -2.86 9.12 -6.42
C PRO A 115 -2.88 7.64 -6.04
N PRO A 116 -3.74 7.23 -5.09
CA PRO A 116 -3.87 5.84 -4.70
C PRO A 116 -4.41 5.01 -5.88
N GLN A 117 -3.65 3.98 -6.26
CA GLN A 117 -4.02 3.14 -7.42
C GLN A 117 -5.05 2.06 -7.08
N ARG A 118 -5.33 1.82 -5.80
CA ARG A 118 -6.25 0.77 -5.36
C ARG A 118 -7.57 1.38 -4.88
N VAL A 119 -8.68 0.83 -5.37
CA VAL A 119 -10.05 1.31 -5.05
C VAL A 119 -10.31 1.31 -3.54
N ASN A 120 -9.81 0.32 -2.81
CA ASN A 120 -9.96 0.25 -1.36
C ASN A 120 -9.24 1.39 -0.62
N LEU A 121 -8.10 1.86 -1.13
CA LEU A 121 -7.38 3.01 -0.54
C LEU A 121 -8.14 4.31 -0.81
N ILE A 122 -8.70 4.48 -2.01
CA ILE A 122 -9.55 5.63 -2.34
C ILE A 122 -10.74 5.70 -1.37
N ALA A 123 -11.42 4.58 -1.14
CA ALA A 123 -12.53 4.51 -0.20
C ALA A 123 -12.10 4.87 1.23
N LEU A 124 -10.96 4.34 1.70
CA LEU A 124 -10.43 4.64 3.03
C LEU A 124 -10.04 6.12 3.21
N PHE A 125 -9.49 6.77 2.18
CA PHE A 125 -9.25 8.21 2.23
C PHE A 125 -10.56 9.01 2.28
N GLY A 126 -11.61 8.54 1.60
CA GLY A 126 -12.95 9.12 1.73
C GLY A 126 -13.51 9.00 3.14
N GLU A 127 -13.41 7.82 3.76
CA GLU A 127 -13.80 7.60 5.16
C GLU A 127 -13.00 8.48 6.13
N LEU A 128 -11.68 8.61 5.90
CA LEU A 128 -10.81 9.46 6.72
C LEU A 128 -11.23 10.93 6.66
N ARG A 129 -11.51 11.46 5.46
CA ARG A 129 -11.98 12.84 5.27
C ARG A 129 -13.32 13.08 5.97
N LEU A 130 -14.27 12.17 5.80
CA LEU A 130 -15.56 12.27 6.48
C LEU A 130 -15.41 12.26 8.01
N GLY A 131 -14.52 11.40 8.54
CA GLY A 131 -14.20 11.39 9.96
C GLY A 131 -13.56 12.69 10.42
N ALA A 132 -12.69 13.28 9.62
CA ALA A 132 -12.05 14.55 9.94
C ALA A 132 -13.02 15.72 9.96
N ASP A 133 -13.89 15.84 8.96
CA ASP A 133 -14.92 16.90 8.90
C ASP A 133 -15.83 16.85 10.14
N ILE A 134 -16.10 15.64 10.66
CA ILE A 134 -16.84 15.45 11.91
C ILE A 134 -16.02 15.94 13.11
N LEU A 135 -14.71 15.66 13.15
CA LEU A 135 -13.84 16.01 14.28
C LEU A 135 -13.49 17.50 14.34
N THR A 136 -13.38 18.17 13.20
CA THR A 136 -13.00 19.59 13.13
C THR A 136 -14.21 20.52 13.07
N GLY A 137 -15.40 19.98 12.90
CA GLY A 137 -16.65 20.74 12.94
C GLY A 137 -16.96 21.35 14.32
N GLU A 138 -17.39 22.62 14.33
CA GLU A 138 -17.80 23.38 15.52
C GLU A 138 -18.74 22.60 16.44
N HIS A 139 -19.72 21.89 15.86
CA HIS A 139 -20.68 21.12 16.64
C HIS A 139 -20.03 20.03 17.50
N PHE A 140 -19.01 19.36 16.96
CA PHE A 140 -18.27 18.35 17.72
C PHE A 140 -17.36 18.97 18.77
N LEU A 141 -16.74 20.11 18.48
CA LEU A 141 -15.92 20.84 19.44
C LEU A 141 -16.75 21.32 20.63
N GLU A 142 -17.96 21.82 20.40
CA GLU A 142 -18.90 22.21 21.46
C GLU A 142 -19.39 21.01 22.28
N GLU A 143 -19.69 19.87 21.65
CA GLU A 143 -20.06 18.63 22.34
C GLU A 143 -18.91 18.13 23.22
N ASN A 144 -17.69 18.15 22.68
CA ASN A 144 -16.49 17.74 23.39
C ASN A 144 -16.22 18.69 24.56
N GLU A 145 -16.38 20.00 24.40
CA GLU A 145 -16.24 20.98 25.49
C GLU A 145 -17.10 20.65 26.71
N LYS A 146 -18.32 20.18 26.46
CA LYS A 146 -19.30 19.78 27.49
C LYS A 146 -19.04 18.37 28.04
N ALA A 147 -18.19 17.56 27.40
CA ALA A 147 -17.88 16.22 27.84
C ALA A 147 -16.82 16.25 28.97
N PRO A 148 -17.18 15.91 30.23
CA PRO A 148 -16.20 15.89 31.31
C PRO A 148 -15.11 14.84 31.08
N MET A 149 -13.93 15.05 31.67
CA MET A 149 -12.82 14.07 31.68
C MET A 149 -13.13 12.76 32.44
N VAL A 150 -14.37 12.55 32.87
CA VAL A 150 -14.84 11.36 33.60
C VAL A 150 -15.78 10.56 32.69
N ALA A 151 -15.84 9.24 32.87
CA ALA A 151 -16.72 8.38 32.08
C ALA A 151 -18.18 8.86 32.17
N CYS A 152 -18.74 9.29 31.04
CA CYS A 152 -20.12 9.76 30.89
C CYS A 152 -20.63 9.41 29.49
N PRO A 153 -21.96 9.43 29.26
CA PRO A 153 -22.55 9.22 27.94
C PRO A 153 -21.99 10.14 26.86
N GLU A 154 -21.72 11.40 27.21
CA GLU A 154 -21.19 12.44 26.34
C GLU A 154 -19.77 12.11 25.88
N ARG A 155 -18.90 11.70 26.81
CA ARG A 155 -17.54 11.24 26.51
C ARG A 155 -17.55 9.98 25.64
N SER A 156 -18.47 9.05 25.89
CA SER A 156 -18.60 7.84 25.08
C SER A 156 -19.01 8.15 23.63
N ASN A 157 -19.79 9.23 23.42
CA ASN A 157 -20.16 9.71 22.08
C ASN A 157 -18.95 10.34 21.36
N VAL A 158 -18.16 11.13 22.08
CA VAL A 158 -16.90 11.72 21.57
C VAL A 158 -15.89 10.64 21.19
N GLU A 159 -15.69 9.64 22.05
CA GLU A 159 -14.82 8.49 21.78
C GLU A 159 -15.26 7.70 20.54
N ARG A 160 -16.57 7.51 20.35
CA ARG A 160 -17.11 6.84 19.16
C ARG A 160 -16.86 7.61 17.87
N LYS A 161 -17.00 8.94 17.90
CA LYS A 161 -16.70 9.80 16.74
C LYS A 161 -15.19 9.82 16.43
N LEU A 162 -14.34 9.82 17.46
CA LEU A 162 -12.90 9.64 17.32
C LEU A 162 -12.55 8.29 16.70
N GLU A 163 -13.22 7.21 17.11
CA GLU A 163 -13.02 5.87 16.52
C GLU A 163 -13.38 5.84 15.03
N TYR A 164 -14.40 6.59 14.60
CA TYR A 164 -14.78 6.70 13.20
C TYR A 164 -13.68 7.31 12.32
N PHE A 165 -12.90 8.24 12.87
CA PHE A 165 -11.70 8.81 12.21
C PHE A 165 -10.47 7.91 12.34
N ASP A 166 -10.25 7.33 13.53
CA ASP A 166 -9.04 6.57 13.85
C ASP A 166 -8.99 5.25 13.06
N ARG A 167 -10.14 4.58 12.88
CA ARG A 167 -10.20 3.30 12.15
C ARG A 167 -9.70 3.38 10.70
N PRO A 168 -10.16 4.30 9.83
CA PRO A 168 -9.62 4.43 8.48
C PRO A 168 -8.17 4.90 8.48
N LEU A 169 -7.77 5.79 9.39
CA LEU A 169 -6.39 6.26 9.54
C LEU A 169 -5.43 5.09 9.78
N LYS A 170 -5.73 4.23 10.75
CA LYS A 170 -4.92 3.06 11.07
C LYS A 170 -4.82 2.08 9.91
N LYS A 171 -5.95 1.82 9.22
CA LYS A 171 -5.95 0.97 8.02
C LYS A 171 -5.07 1.52 6.91
N LEU A 172 -5.10 2.84 6.69
CA LEU A 172 -4.25 3.50 5.70
C LEU A 172 -2.77 3.40 6.08
N ILE A 173 -2.41 3.66 7.34
CA ILE A 173 -1.03 3.52 7.83
C ILE A 173 -0.53 2.10 7.60
N ILE A 174 -1.30 1.08 7.99
CA ILE A 174 -0.92 -0.33 7.78
C ILE A 174 -0.74 -0.64 6.29
N ALA A 175 -1.68 -0.17 5.45
CA ALA A 175 -1.63 -0.44 4.02
C ALA A 175 -0.41 0.21 3.36
N TYR A 176 -0.08 1.46 3.71
CA TYR A 176 1.09 2.17 3.17
C TYR A 176 2.41 1.65 3.75
N SER A 177 2.45 1.29 5.04
CA SER A 177 3.61 0.61 5.65
C SER A 177 3.98 -0.68 4.92
N ARG A 178 2.98 -1.49 4.53
CA ARG A 178 3.21 -2.71 3.74
C ARG A 178 3.74 -2.47 2.33
N ILE A 179 3.46 -1.30 1.76
CA ILE A 179 3.98 -0.90 0.44
C ILE A 179 5.46 -0.48 0.58
N VAL A 180 5.77 0.30 1.62
CA VAL A 180 7.13 0.80 1.89
C VAL A 180 8.05 -0.33 2.36
N ASP A 181 7.63 -1.10 3.37
CA ASP A 181 8.34 -2.27 3.87
C ASP A 181 7.37 -3.46 4.05
N PRO A 182 7.38 -4.42 3.12
CA PRO A 182 6.55 -5.63 3.21
C PRO A 182 6.83 -6.49 4.46
N LYS A 183 7.97 -6.29 5.13
CA LYS A 183 8.33 -7.00 6.38
C LYS A 183 7.92 -6.22 7.63
N SER A 184 7.38 -5.01 7.48
CA SER A 184 7.06 -4.09 8.59
C SER A 184 5.78 -4.44 9.35
N ASP A 185 5.12 -5.58 9.12
CA ASP A 185 4.02 -6.06 9.99
C ASP A 185 4.42 -6.14 11.49
N ARG A 186 5.73 -6.02 11.80
CA ARG A 186 6.30 -5.94 13.15
C ARG A 186 6.54 -4.52 13.69
N ALA A 187 6.41 -3.46 12.89
CA ALA A 187 6.94 -2.13 13.23
C ALA A 187 5.95 -1.17 13.91
N VAL A 188 4.64 -1.47 13.95
CA VAL A 188 3.68 -0.61 14.66
C VAL A 188 2.82 -1.41 15.65
N PRO A 189 3.38 -1.85 16.79
CA PRO A 189 2.71 -2.72 17.74
C PRO A 189 1.39 -2.17 18.29
N HIS A 190 1.20 -0.84 18.29
CA HIS A 190 0.00 -0.15 18.77
C HIS A 190 -1.12 -0.03 17.71
N LEU A 191 -0.87 -0.46 16.46
CA LEU A 191 -1.84 -0.44 15.37
C LEU A 191 -2.44 -1.81 15.03
N LYS A 192 -2.25 -2.83 15.89
CA LYS A 192 -2.92 -4.12 15.72
C LYS A 192 -4.44 -3.95 15.82
N LEU A 193 -5.10 -3.81 14.68
CA LEU A 193 -6.54 -3.93 14.57
C LEU A 193 -6.91 -5.42 14.79
N PRO A 194 -7.99 -5.74 15.53
CA PRO A 194 -8.50 -7.10 15.59
C PRO A 194 -8.86 -7.56 14.17
N ASP A 195 -8.52 -8.81 13.86
CA ASP A 195 -8.42 -9.38 12.52
C ASP A 195 -9.60 -9.01 11.60
N LEU A 196 -9.25 -8.53 10.40
CA LEU A 196 -10.14 -8.37 9.23
C LEU A 196 -10.36 -9.72 8.55
#